data_AF-A0A2E1Q8E0-F1
#
_entry.id   AF-A0A2E1Q8E0-F1
#
_cell.length_a   1.000
_cell.length_b   1.000
_cell.length_c   1.000
_cell.angle_alpha   90.00
_cell.angle_beta   90.00
_cell.angle_gamma   90.00
#
_symmetry.space_group_name_H-M   'P 1'
#
loop_
_entity.id
_entity.type
_entity.pdbx_description
1 polymer ?
#
loop_
_entity_poly.entity_id
_entity_poly.type
_entity_poly.pdbx_seq_one_letter_code
_entity_poly.pdbx_strand_id
1 'polypeptide(L)'
;MLNVKNSIISKYGAVSRQVASVMSENIRKKYKSDYGISTTGISGPGGGSDEKPIGLIYISISSKFETITKKFIFSKDRNINRTIAVFVCLFILKNMVVIKK
;
A
#
# COMPACT_ATOMS: atom_id res chain seq x y z
N MET A 1 -15.85 -3.58 -1.42
CA MET A 1 -15.48 -3.06 -0.08
C MET A 1 -14.82 -1.67 -0.11
N LEU A 2 -13.83 -1.44 -1.00
CA LEU A 2 -13.04 -0.18 -1.07
C LEU A 2 -13.32 0.67 -2.32
N ASN A 3 -14.35 0.38 -3.13
CA ASN A 3 -14.74 1.14 -4.32
C ASN A 3 -13.60 1.47 -5.29
N VAL A 4 -12.60 0.59 -5.42
CA VAL A 4 -11.58 0.70 -6.47
C VAL A 4 -12.26 0.37 -7.79
N LYS A 5 -12.27 1.30 -8.75
CA LYS A 5 -12.89 1.07 -10.06
C LYS A 5 -12.20 -0.11 -10.75
N ASN A 6 -12.99 -1.02 -11.33
CA ASN A 6 -12.46 -2.17 -12.06
C ASN A 6 -11.50 -1.76 -13.18
N SER A 7 -11.76 -0.65 -13.87
CA SER A 7 -10.86 -0.12 -14.91
C SER A 7 -9.45 0.18 -14.42
N ILE A 8 -9.26 0.57 -13.15
CA ILE A 8 -7.94 0.81 -12.56
C ILE A 8 -7.22 -0.52 -12.34
N ILE A 9 -7.95 -1.53 -11.86
CA ILE A 9 -7.39 -2.88 -11.63
C ILE A 9 -7.03 -3.52 -12.97
N SER A 10 -7.90 -3.42 -13.99
CA SER A 10 -7.63 -3.95 -15.33
C SER A 10 -6.42 -3.30 -15.99
N LYS A 11 -6.23 -1.97 -15.80
CA LYS A 11 -5.13 -1.24 -16.45
C LYS A 11 -3.77 -1.43 -15.74
N TYR A 12 -3.74 -1.46 -14.41
CA TYR A 12 -2.48 -1.43 -13.65
C TYR A 12 -2.19 -2.73 -12.88
N GLY A 13 -3.19 -3.60 -12.72
CA GLY A 13 -3.16 -4.76 -11.85
C GLY A 13 -3.34 -4.41 -10.37
N ALA A 14 -3.78 -5.39 -9.59
CA ALA A 14 -4.03 -5.23 -8.14
C ALA A 14 -2.76 -4.83 -7.36
N VAL A 15 -1.59 -5.32 -7.77
CA VAL A 15 -0.29 -4.93 -7.22
C VAL A 15 0.29 -3.78 -8.04
N SER A 16 -0.08 -2.56 -7.67
CA SER A 16 0.33 -1.33 -8.35
C SER A 16 0.25 -0.10 -7.43
N ARG A 17 0.93 0.98 -7.81
CA ARG A 17 0.88 2.28 -7.12
C ARG A 17 -0.55 2.84 -7.11
N GLN A 18 -1.23 2.73 -8.24
CA GLN A 18 -2.56 3.31 -8.48
C GLN A 18 -3.59 2.64 -7.59
N VAL A 19 -3.58 1.31 -7.52
CA VAL A 19 -4.51 0.56 -6.66
C VAL A 19 -4.24 0.86 -5.19
N ALA A 20 -2.97 0.89 -4.74
CA ALA A 20 -2.63 1.25 -3.37
C ALA A 20 -3.16 2.64 -2.97
N SER A 21 -2.92 3.66 -3.81
CA SER A 21 -3.38 5.04 -3.57
C SER A 21 -4.90 5.13 -3.44
N VAL A 22 -5.63 4.49 -4.36
CA VAL A 22 -7.10 4.51 -4.34
C VAL A 22 -7.64 3.76 -3.12
N MET A 23 -7.01 2.65 -2.73
CA MET A 23 -7.39 1.90 -1.52
C MET A 23 -7.23 2.74 -0.25
N SER A 24 -6.10 3.42 -0.07
CA SER A 24 -5.81 4.22 1.14
C SER A 24 -6.71 5.47 1.21
N GLU A 25 -6.99 6.10 0.07
CA GLU A 25 -7.93 7.23 -0.01
C GLU A 25 -9.36 6.81 0.30
N ASN A 26 -9.82 5.70 -0.29
CA ASN A 26 -11.20 5.27 -0.15
C ASN A 26 -11.49 4.73 1.25
N ILE A 27 -10.56 4.01 1.88
CA ILE A 27 -10.75 3.58 3.27
C ILE A 27 -10.83 4.78 4.22
N ARG A 28 -9.96 5.78 4.04
CA ARG A 28 -9.98 7.03 4.81
C ARG A 28 -11.33 7.73 4.70
N LYS A 29 -11.81 7.94 3.46
CA LYS A 29 -13.08 8.62 3.18
C LYS A 29 -14.27 7.82 3.72
N LYS A 30 -14.27 6.49 3.56
CA LYS A 30 -15.36 5.61 4.00
C LYS A 30 -15.59 5.68 5.50
N TYR A 31 -14.52 5.71 6.29
CA TYR A 31 -14.58 5.73 7.76
C TYR A 31 -14.42 7.12 8.36
N LYS A 32 -14.32 8.17 7.52
CA LYS A 32 -14.11 9.57 7.95
C LYS A 32 -12.93 9.72 8.91
N SER A 33 -11.88 8.93 8.71
CA SER A 33 -10.67 8.96 9.54
C SER A 33 -9.70 10.03 9.04
N ASP A 34 -8.79 10.51 9.90
CA ASP A 34 -7.75 11.46 9.50
C ASP A 34 -6.75 10.83 8.53
N TYR A 35 -6.49 9.54 8.71
CA TYR A 35 -5.55 8.75 7.91
C TYR A 35 -6.19 7.46 7.39
N GLY A 36 -5.79 7.03 6.21
CA GLY A 36 -6.07 5.70 5.68
C GLY A 36 -4.80 5.04 5.17
N ILE A 37 -4.62 3.76 5.45
CA ILE A 37 -3.45 2.99 5.06
C ILE A 37 -3.89 1.85 4.16
N SER A 38 -3.09 1.54 3.15
CA SER A 38 -3.24 0.33 2.37
C SER A 38 -1.90 -0.30 2.02
N THR A 39 -1.93 -1.61 1.81
CA THR A 39 -0.83 -2.37 1.24
C THR A 39 -1.36 -3.27 0.13
N THR A 40 -0.59 -3.42 -0.94
CA THR A 40 -0.84 -4.42 -1.99
C THR A 40 0.50 -4.92 -2.51
N GLY A 41 0.67 -6.24 -2.60
CA GLY A 41 1.97 -6.82 -2.88
C GLY A 41 1.96 -8.33 -3.04
N ILE A 42 3.10 -8.86 -3.46
CA ILE A 42 3.35 -10.29 -3.67
C ILE A 42 4.29 -10.74 -2.56
N SER A 43 3.74 -11.17 -1.43
CA SER A 43 4.57 -11.59 -0.30
C SER A 43 5.30 -12.92 -0.52
N GLY A 44 4.85 -13.76 -1.46
CA GLY A 44 5.41 -15.09 -1.71
C GLY A 44 4.65 -16.24 -0.99
N PRO A 45 5.12 -17.49 -1.11
CA PRO A 45 6.33 -17.91 -1.85
C PRO A 45 6.14 -18.02 -3.38
N GLY A 46 4.93 -17.81 -3.90
CA GLY A 46 4.63 -17.80 -5.34
C GLY A 46 3.97 -16.50 -5.81
N GLY A 47 3.49 -16.49 -7.05
CA GLY A 47 2.75 -15.36 -7.64
C GLY A 47 3.61 -14.18 -8.10
N GLY A 48 4.94 -14.32 -8.05
CA GLY A 48 5.88 -13.36 -8.63
C GLY A 48 6.14 -13.60 -10.11
N SER A 49 6.58 -12.56 -10.79
CA SER A 49 7.12 -12.57 -12.15
C SER A 49 8.36 -11.68 -12.22
N ASP A 50 9.04 -11.66 -13.37
CA ASP A 50 10.19 -10.78 -13.59
C ASP A 50 9.81 -9.30 -13.46
N GLU A 51 8.62 -8.92 -13.92
CA GLU A 51 8.10 -7.56 -13.77
C GLU A 51 7.64 -7.23 -12.35
N LYS A 52 7.09 -8.23 -11.65
CA LYS A 52 6.50 -8.09 -10.31
C LYS A 52 7.04 -9.20 -9.40
N PRO A 53 8.26 -9.07 -8.88
CA PRO A 53 8.91 -10.14 -8.14
C PRO A 53 8.25 -10.37 -6.78
N ILE A 54 8.50 -11.55 -6.20
CA ILE A 54 8.21 -11.82 -4.78
C ILE A 54 8.94 -10.76 -3.93
N GLY A 55 8.25 -10.26 -2.91
CA GLY A 55 8.72 -9.18 -2.06
C GLY A 55 8.28 -7.80 -2.54
N LEU A 56 7.72 -7.67 -3.75
CA LEU A 56 7.16 -6.41 -4.22
C LEU A 56 5.93 -6.02 -3.40
N ILE A 57 6.00 -4.90 -2.68
CA ILE A 57 4.89 -4.35 -1.91
C ILE A 57 4.79 -2.84 -2.17
N TYR A 58 3.58 -2.39 -2.51
CA TYR A 58 3.21 -0.99 -2.49
C TYR A 58 2.54 -0.68 -1.15
N ILE A 59 3.00 0.39 -0.50
CA ILE A 59 2.45 0.92 0.75
C ILE A 59 1.93 2.32 0.47
N SER A 60 0.69 2.59 0.84
CA SER A 60 0.07 3.90 0.66
C SER A 60 -0.54 4.42 1.95
N ILE A 61 -0.31 5.71 2.25
CA ILE A 61 -0.91 6.42 3.38
C ILE A 61 -1.55 7.69 2.85
N SER A 62 -2.87 7.79 3.03
CA SER A 62 -3.67 8.97 2.70
C SER A 62 -3.97 9.76 3.96
N SER A 63 -3.89 11.08 3.86
CA SER A 63 -4.32 12.06 4.87
C SER A 63 -5.26 13.08 4.23
N LYS A 64 -5.81 14.03 5.02
CA LYS A 64 -6.60 15.16 4.47
C LYS A 64 -5.87 15.95 3.38
N PHE A 65 -4.55 16.07 3.48
CA PHE A 65 -3.76 16.97 2.63
C PHE A 65 -3.11 16.28 1.44
N GLU A 66 -2.70 15.03 1.62
CA GLU A 66 -1.92 14.30 0.61
C GLU A 66 -2.09 12.79 0.74
N THR A 67 -1.79 12.08 -0.35
CA THR A 67 -1.61 10.63 -0.36
C THR A 67 -0.19 10.29 -0.79
N ILE A 68 0.56 9.64 0.09
CA ILE A 68 1.91 9.16 -0.20
C ILE A 68 1.82 7.68 -0.55
N THR A 69 2.47 7.28 -1.65
CA THR A 69 2.60 5.86 -2.01
C THR A 69 4.05 5.54 -2.31
N LYS A 70 4.57 4.45 -1.73
CA LYS A 70 5.95 3.99 -1.93
C LYS A 70 5.98 2.53 -2.40
N LYS A 71 6.94 2.21 -3.27
CA LYS A 71 7.23 0.86 -3.77
C LYS A 71 8.41 0.31 -2.98
N PHE A 72 8.30 -0.93 -2.53
CA PHE A 72 9.37 -1.67 -1.87
C PHE A 72 9.53 -3.04 -2.49
N ILE A 73 10.75 -3.56 -2.46
CA ILE A 73 11.06 -4.97 -2.69
C ILE A 73 11.83 -5.42 -1.45
N PHE A 74 11.24 -6.32 -0.68
CA PHE A 74 11.81 -6.79 0.58
C PHE A 74 12.58 -8.10 0.38
N SER A 75 12.14 -9.18 1.03
CA SER A 75 12.74 -10.51 0.98
C SER A 75 11.96 -11.46 0.07
N LYS A 76 12.39 -12.72 -0.01
CA LYS A 76 11.62 -13.81 -0.65
C LYS A 76 10.70 -14.56 0.33
N ASP A 77 10.78 -14.26 1.63
CA ASP A 77 9.98 -14.93 2.66
C ASP A 77 8.66 -14.19 2.94
N ARG A 78 7.56 -14.95 2.95
CA ARG A 78 6.21 -14.42 3.10
C ARG A 78 5.99 -13.71 4.42
N ASN A 79 6.48 -14.27 5.52
CA ASN A 79 6.26 -13.74 6.85
C ASN A 79 7.12 -12.51 7.09
N ILE A 80 8.40 -12.55 6.68
CA ILE A 80 9.30 -11.39 6.73
C ILE A 80 8.70 -10.23 5.94
N ASN A 81 8.22 -10.48 4.71
CA ASN A 81 7.62 -9.44 3.86
C ASN A 81 6.42 -8.76 4.51
N ARG A 82 5.53 -9.53 5.15
CA ARG A 82 4.36 -8.99 5.86
C ARG A 82 4.77 -8.19 7.10
N THR A 83 5.69 -8.72 7.90
CA THR A 83 6.18 -8.07 9.11
C THR A 83 6.86 -6.74 8.79
N ILE A 84 7.79 -6.72 7.83
CA ILE A 84 8.46 -5.50 7.40
C ILE A 84 7.46 -4.50 6.83
N ALA A 85 6.50 -4.95 6.00
CA ALA A 85 5.48 -4.04 5.45
C ALA A 85 4.70 -3.33 6.56
N VAL A 86 4.31 -4.02 7.63
CA VAL A 86 3.63 -3.42 8.78
C VAL A 86 4.51 -2.37 9.46
N PHE A 87 5.76 -2.70 9.78
CA PHE A 87 6.68 -1.74 10.39
C PHE A 87 6.91 -0.50 9.54
N VAL A 88 7.08 -0.68 8.22
CA VAL A 88 7.23 0.43 7.27
C VAL A 88 5.96 1.28 7.21
N CYS A 89 4.77 0.68 7.22
CA CYS A 89 3.50 1.42 7.28
C CYS A 89 3.45 2.31 8.53
N LEU A 90 3.74 1.74 9.71
CA LEU A 90 3.71 2.46 10.98
C LEU A 90 4.78 3.56 11.03
N PHE A 91 5.96 3.31 10.47
CA PHE A 91 7.02 4.31 10.37
C PHE A 91 6.62 5.48 9.47
N ILE A 92 6.07 5.24 8.28
CA ILE A 92 5.63 6.32 7.39
C ILE A 92 4.48 7.11 8.04
N LEU A 93 3.53 6.42 8.68
CA LEU A 93 2.43 7.09 9.41
C LEU A 93 2.98 8.00 10.50
N LYS A 94 3.88 7.50 11.35
CA LYS A 94 4.51 8.29 12.42
C LYS A 94 5.12 9.57 11.86
N ASN A 95 5.89 9.48 10.77
CA ASN A 95 6.52 10.66 10.17
C ASN A 95 5.48 11.65 9.62
N MET A 96 4.40 11.18 8.99
CA MET A 96 3.33 12.06 8.52
C MET A 96 2.60 12.78 9.67
N VAL A 97 2.44 12.12 10.82
CA VAL A 97 1.79 12.71 12.00
C VAL A 97 2.68 13.73 12.69
N VAL A 98 3.98 13.42 12.84
CA VAL A 98 4.93 14.28 13.57
C VAL A 98 5.25 15.58 12.81
N ILE A 99 5.29 15.54 11.47
CA ILE A 99 5.63 16.72 10.64
C ILE A 99 4.47 17.71 10.51
N LYS A 100 3.23 17.34 10.91
CA LYS A 100 2.03 18.19 10.79
C LYS A 100 1.56 18.84 12.10
N LYS A 101 2.43 18.91 13.10
CA LYS A 101 2.30 19.85 14.23
C LYS A 101 3.12 21.10 13.93
#